data_AF-A0A351Y5U5-F1
#
_entry.id   AF-A0A351Y5U5-F1
#
_cell.length_a   1.000
_cell.length_b   1.000
_cell.length_c   1.000
_cell.angle_alpha   90.00
_cell.angle_beta   90.00
_cell.angle_gamma   90.00
#
_symmetry.space_group_name_H-M   'P 1'
#
loop_
_entity.id
_entity.type
_entity.pdbx_description
1 polymer ?
#
loop_
_entity_poly.entity_id
_entity_poly.type
_entity_poly.pdbx_seq_one_letter_code
_entity_poly.pdbx_strand_id
1 'polypeptide(L)'
;MFHSKESLEYQLTKETIEKNFSHCSIHAPKHAYKDDETSHKILRFIGDVCALLPIKNIVIHPDIVIDRAIFEQYKHLPLSIENMDERTKSCQ
;
A
#
# COMPACT_ATOMS: atom_id res chain seq x y z
N MET A 1 3.72 42.97 -2.27
CA MET A 1 2.33 42.78 -1.83
C MET A 1 1.86 41.45 -2.39
N PHE A 2 1.49 40.51 -1.50
CA PHE A 2 0.53 39.40 -1.64
C PHE A 2 0.48 38.67 -2.99
N HIS A 3 0.87 37.39 -3.08
CA HIS A 3 0.03 36.31 -2.56
C HIS A 3 0.52 35.66 -1.27
N SER A 4 -0.45 35.46 -0.39
CA SER A 4 -0.41 34.96 0.96
C SER A 4 -0.09 33.47 1.04
N LYS A 5 0.52 33.12 2.17
CA LYS A 5 0.45 31.84 2.90
C LYS A 5 -0.82 31.02 2.61
N GLU A 6 -0.79 30.12 1.63
CA GLU A 6 -1.62 28.92 1.64
C GLU A 6 -0.76 27.79 1.07
N SER A 7 0.17 27.29 1.89
CA SER A 7 0.55 25.88 1.74
C SER A 7 -0.75 25.10 1.87
N LEU A 8 -1.20 24.48 0.79
CA LEU A 8 -2.26 23.48 0.81
C LEU A 8 -1.76 22.29 1.65
N GLU A 9 -1.85 22.41 2.98
CA GLU A 9 -1.77 21.26 3.87
C GLU A 9 -3.05 20.45 3.69
N TYR A 10 -3.08 19.63 2.64
CA TYR A 10 -4.18 18.71 2.40
C TYR A 10 -4.03 17.54 3.37
N GLN A 11 -4.73 17.60 4.50
CA GLN A 11 -4.85 16.45 5.38
C GLN A 11 -5.85 15.46 4.78
N LEU A 12 -5.33 14.33 4.29
CA LEU A 12 -6.13 13.18 3.88
C LEU A 12 -6.78 12.55 5.12
N THR A 13 -8.02 12.94 5.42
CA THR A 13 -8.83 12.27 6.44
C THR A 13 -9.59 11.09 5.82
N LYS A 14 -9.94 10.10 6.64
CA LYS A 14 -10.79 8.97 6.22
C LYS A 14 -12.09 9.47 5.56
N GLU A 15 -12.76 10.44 6.16
CA GLU A 15 -14.01 11.00 5.65
C GLU A 15 -13.83 11.65 4.26
N THR A 16 -12.76 12.42 4.06
CA THR A 16 -12.48 13.03 2.76
C THR A 16 -12.22 11.97 1.70
N ILE A 17 -11.52 10.90 2.06
CA ILE A 17 -11.26 9.80 1.12
C ILE A 17 -12.57 9.08 0.77
N GLU A 18 -13.37 8.65 1.75
CA GLU A 18 -14.61 7.91 1.52
C GLU A 18 -15.66 8.71 0.72
N LYS A 19 -15.69 10.04 0.88
CA LYS A 19 -16.59 10.90 0.10
C LYS A 19 -16.21 11.04 -1.38
N ASN A 20 -14.92 10.96 -1.70
CA ASN A 20 -14.42 11.27 -3.04
C ASN A 20 -13.97 10.03 -3.83
N PHE A 21 -13.62 8.95 -3.13
CA PHE A 21 -13.06 7.75 -3.73
C PHE A 21 -13.80 6.51 -3.22
N SER A 22 -14.36 5.73 -4.15
CA SER A 22 -15.00 4.45 -3.85
C SER A 22 -14.00 3.32 -3.59
N HIS A 23 -12.75 3.50 -4.03
CA HIS A 23 -11.68 2.52 -3.90
C HIS A 23 -10.34 3.20 -3.64
N CYS A 24 -9.61 2.71 -2.64
CA CYS A 24 -8.27 3.16 -2.34
C CYS A 24 -7.36 1.95 -2.15
N SER A 25 -6.23 1.98 -2.85
CA SER A 25 -5.19 0.96 -2.74
C SER A 25 -3.86 1.60 -2.38
N ILE A 26 -3.00 0.83 -1.72
CA ILE A 26 -1.61 1.22 -1.48
C ILE A 26 -0.67 0.16 -2.03
N HIS A 27 0.50 0.57 -2.51
CA HIS A 27 1.60 -0.37 -2.75
C HIS A 27 2.33 -0.62 -1.43
N ALA A 28 2.55 -1.88 -1.10
CA ALA A 28 3.42 -2.20 0.02
C ALA A 28 4.87 -1.81 -0.30
N PRO A 29 5.71 -1.54 0.72
CA PRO A 29 7.12 -1.26 0.51
C PRO A 29 7.81 -2.35 -0.33
N LYS A 30 8.75 -1.94 -1.17
CA LYS A 30 9.63 -2.87 -1.89
C LYS A 30 10.59 -3.53 -0.91
N HIS A 31 10.17 -4.66 -0.35
CA HIS A 31 10.92 -5.42 0.64
C HIS A 31 10.94 -6.91 0.28
N ALA A 32 12.03 -7.60 0.65
CA ALA A 32 12.21 -9.01 0.44
C ALA A 32 11.41 -9.84 1.47
N TYR A 33 10.09 -9.89 1.33
CA TYR A 33 9.19 -10.46 2.35
C TYR A 33 9.50 -11.93 2.65
N LYS A 34 9.71 -12.21 3.93
CA LYS A 34 9.95 -13.55 4.50
C LYS A 34 9.56 -13.58 5.98
N ASP A 35 9.54 -14.75 6.60
CA ASP A 35 9.29 -14.92 8.04
C ASP A 35 10.42 -14.33 8.90
N ASP A 36 10.48 -12.99 8.98
CA ASP A 36 11.45 -12.23 9.75
C ASP A 36 10.86 -10.98 10.42
N GLU A 37 11.57 -10.45 11.41
CA GLU A 37 11.09 -9.34 12.24
C GLU A 37 10.77 -8.08 11.41
N THR A 38 11.55 -7.81 10.37
CA THR A 38 11.36 -6.65 9.50
C THR A 38 10.07 -6.76 8.70
N SER A 39 9.81 -7.91 8.08
CA SER A 39 8.59 -8.17 7.33
C SER A 39 7.36 -8.08 8.23
N HIS A 40 7.43 -8.63 9.45
CA HIS A 40 6.36 -8.49 10.44
C HIS A 40 6.13 -7.05 10.89
N LYS A 41 7.19 -6.24 11.05
CA LYS A 41 7.06 -4.81 11.35
C LYS A 41 6.35 -4.06 10.23
N ILE A 42 6.73 -4.33 8.97
CA ILE A 42 6.10 -3.71 7.80
C ILE A 42 4.63 -4.11 7.71
N LEU A 43 4.30 -5.40 7.83
CA LEU A 43 2.92 -5.88 7.72
C LEU A 43 2.03 -5.38 8.85
N ARG A 44 2.54 -5.26 10.08
CA ARG A 44 1.81 -4.61 11.18
C ARG A 44 1.54 -3.14 10.91
N PHE A 45 2.56 -2.40 10.47
CA PHE A 45 2.40 -1.00 10.11
C PHE A 45 1.35 -0.80 9.00
N ILE A 46 1.35 -1.66 7.98
CA ILE A 46 0.31 -1.66 6.94
C ILE A 46 -1.07 -1.92 7.54
N GLY A 47 -1.19 -2.85 8.49
CA GLY A 47 -2.41 -3.10 9.24
C GLY A 47 -2.90 -1.86 10.00
N ASP A 48 -2.00 -1.16 10.69
CA ASP A 48 -2.32 0.09 11.39
C ASP A 48 -2.83 1.16 10.41
N VAL A 49 -2.20 1.29 9.24
CA VAL A 49 -2.66 2.21 8.18
C VAL A 49 -4.05 1.83 7.69
N CYS A 50 -4.33 0.54 7.49
CA CYS A 50 -5.65 0.06 7.05
C CYS A 50 -6.74 0.24 8.13
N ALA A 51 -6.36 0.31 9.41
CA ALA A 51 -7.29 0.64 10.48
C ALA A 51 -7.67 2.13 10.48
N LEU A 52 -6.75 3.00 10.05
CA LEU A 52 -6.93 4.46 10.01
C LEU A 52 -7.61 4.97 8.73
N LEU A 53 -7.25 4.39 7.59
CA LEU A 53 -7.66 4.83 6.26
C LEU A 53 -8.53 3.76 5.58
N PRO A 54 -9.45 4.14 4.68
CA PRO A 54 -10.38 3.21 4.03
C PRO A 54 -9.71 2.42 2.90
N ILE A 55 -8.56 1.80 3.18
CA ILE A 55 -7.78 1.02 2.21
C ILE A 55 -8.53 -0.29 1.93
N LYS A 56 -8.79 -0.54 0.64
CA LYS A 56 -9.50 -1.73 0.15
C LYS A 56 -8.58 -2.73 -0.51
N ASN A 57 -7.33 -2.37 -0.76
CA ASN A 57 -6.35 -3.25 -1.39
C ASN A 57 -4.91 -2.84 -1.04
N ILE A 58 -4.05 -3.81 -0.77
CA ILE A 58 -2.61 -3.66 -0.59
C ILE A 58 -1.92 -4.46 -1.68
N VAL A 59 -1.20 -3.79 -2.55
CA VAL A 59 -0.53 -4.38 -3.69
C VAL A 59 0.86 -4.86 -3.26
N ILE A 60 1.10 -6.16 -3.38
CA ILE A 60 2.41 -6.80 -3.18
C ILE A 60 3.02 -7.14 -4.54
N HIS A 61 4.26 -6.73 -4.74
CA HIS A 61 5.04 -7.13 -5.91
C HIS A 61 5.55 -8.57 -5.69
N PRO A 62 5.22 -9.53 -6.55
CA PRO A 62 5.55 -10.94 -6.32
C PRO A 62 7.03 -11.28 -6.50
N ASP A 63 7.75 -10.52 -7.31
CA ASP A 63 9.17 -10.73 -7.66
C ASP A 63 10.11 -10.57 -6.46
N ILE A 64 9.70 -9.78 -5.48
CA ILE A 64 10.47 -9.53 -4.26
C ILE A 64 10.06 -10.44 -3.09
N VAL A 65 9.00 -11.25 -3.20
CA VAL A 65 8.57 -12.12 -2.10
C VAL A 65 9.46 -13.37 -2.05
N ILE A 66 10.16 -13.54 -0.94
CA ILE A 66 11.03 -14.71 -0.70
C ILE A 66 10.23 -15.88 -0.10
N ASP A 67 9.35 -15.60 0.86
CA ASP A 67 8.46 -16.59 1.45
C ASP A 67 7.02 -16.05 1.51
N ARG A 68 6.11 -16.73 0.82
CA ARG A 68 4.69 -16.37 0.75
C ARG A 68 3.93 -16.77 2.01
N ALA A 69 4.42 -17.72 2.79
CA ALA A 69 3.73 -18.24 3.97
C ALA A 69 3.55 -17.18 5.06
N ILE A 70 4.42 -16.15 5.11
CA ILE A 70 4.24 -15.04 6.05
C ILE A 70 2.86 -14.37 5.90
N PHE A 71 2.32 -14.25 4.69
CA PHE A 71 1.03 -13.59 4.47
C PHE A 71 -0.15 -14.40 5.03
N GLU A 72 0.00 -15.71 5.24
CA GLU A 72 -1.02 -16.54 5.89
C GLU A 72 -1.25 -16.13 7.36
N GLN A 73 -0.28 -15.47 7.99
CA GLN A 73 -0.42 -14.92 9.34
C GLN A 73 -1.22 -13.60 9.34
N TYR A 74 -1.43 -13.00 8.16
CA TYR A 74 -2.05 -11.68 7.98
C TYR A 74 -3.27 -11.72 7.06
N LYS A 75 -4.07 -12.80 7.10
CA LYS A 75 -5.28 -12.99 6.26
C LYS A 75 -6.34 -11.91 6.36
N HIS A 76 -6.31 -11.09 7.42
CA HIS A 76 -7.22 -9.97 7.61
C HIS A 76 -6.85 -8.75 6.74
N LEU A 77 -5.62 -8.69 6.22
CA LEU A 77 -5.19 -7.62 5.32
C LEU A 77 -5.74 -7.88 3.90
N PRO A 78 -6.24 -6.83 3.21
CA PRO A 78 -6.75 -6.97 1.85
C PRO A 78 -5.59 -7.03 0.83
N LEU A 79 -4.77 -8.09 0.89
CA LEU A 79 -3.60 -8.24 0.04
C LEU A 79 -4.01 -8.70 -1.38
N SER A 80 -3.42 -8.06 -2.39
CA SER A 80 -3.41 -8.56 -3.77
C SER A 80 -1.98 -8.64 -4.29
N ILE A 81 -1.74 -9.60 -5.18
CA ILE A 81 -0.47 -9.71 -5.89
C ILE A 81 -0.60 -8.96 -7.22
N GLU A 82 0.33 -8.05 -7.51
CA GLU A 82 0.38 -7.38 -8.81
C GLU A 82 0.81 -8.37 -9.89
N ASN A 83 0.09 -8.43 -11.01
CA ASN A 83 0.57 -9.17 -12.16
C ASN A 83 1.72 -8.39 -12.80
N MET A 84 2.93 -8.90 -12.65
CA MET A 84 4.13 -8.37 -13.30
C MET A 84 4.18 -8.89 -14.73
N ASP A 85 3.25 -8.45 -15.59
CA ASP A 85 3.39 -8.72 -17.03
C ASP A 85 4.70 -8.09 -17.51
N GLU A 86 5.63 -8.89 -18.02
CA GLU A 86 6.91 -8.43 -18.61
C GLU A 86 6.72 -7.58 -19.89
N ARG A 87 5.52 -7.07 -20.15
CA ARG A 87 5.14 -6.36 -21.37
C ARG A 87 5.12 -4.84 -21.19
N THR A 88 6.31 -4.28 -21.02
CA THR A 88 6.67 -2.98 -21.61
C THR A 88 8.11 -3.00 -22.14
N LYS A 89 8.42 -3.97 -23.01
CA LYS A 89 9.18 -3.64 -24.23
C LYS A 89 8.21 -3.01 -25.22
N SER A 90 7.85 -1.75 -25.01
CA SER A 90 7.19 -0.95 -26.05
C SER A 90 8.07 0.26 -26.35
N CYS A 91 8.59 0.26 -27.58
CA CYS A 91 9.27 1.35 -28.29
C CYS A 91 10.75 1.60 -27.95
N GLN A 92 11.64 0.88 -28.67
CA GLN A 92 12.62 1.49 -29.57
C GLN A 92 12.93 0.51 -30.71
#